data_AF-A0A7W0GZM8-F1
#
_entry.id   AF-A0A7W0GZM8-F1
#
_cell.length_a   1.000
_cell.length_b   1.000
_cell.length_c   1.000
_cell.angle_alpha   90.00
_cell.angle_beta   90.00
_cell.angle_gamma   90.00
#
_symmetry.space_group_name_H-M   'P 1'
#
loop_
_entity.id
_entity.type
_entity.pdbx_description
1 polymer ?
#
loop_
_entity_poly.entity_id
_entity_poly.type
_entity_poly.pdbx_seq_one_letter_code
_entity_poly.pdbx_strand_id
1 'polypeptide(L)'
;MDRQQSSIYMIADAVRGEPLDLGSKTSPDGAVTIVFSDIEGSTEMMERLGERQWMEVLRDHDALIRGVVQSHDGTIVKSQGDGFMLA
;
A
#
# COMPACT_ATOMS: atom_id res chain seq x y z
N MET A 1 7.17 27.97 -8.56
CA MET A 1 6.88 26.52 -8.64
C MET A 1 6.43 26.09 -7.27
N ASP A 2 5.16 25.74 -7.15
CA ASP A 2 4.50 25.49 -5.86
C ASP A 2 4.96 24.14 -5.29
N ARG A 3 5.66 24.16 -4.16
CA ARG A 3 6.35 23.00 -3.58
C ARG A 3 5.40 22.07 -2.82
N GLN A 4 4.10 22.39 -2.78
CA GLN A 4 3.13 21.80 -1.85
C GLN A 4 2.31 20.63 -2.41
N GLN A 5 2.52 20.20 -3.66
CA GLN A 5 1.80 19.08 -4.27
C GLN A 5 2.71 17.94 -4.77
N SER A 6 3.86 17.75 -4.11
CA SER A 6 4.65 16.52 -4.36
C SER A 6 4.06 15.37 -3.54
N SER A 7 4.02 14.18 -4.13
CA SER A 7 3.57 12.93 -3.48
C SER A 7 4.25 12.69 -2.14
N ILE A 8 5.47 13.21 -1.95
CA ILE A 8 6.21 13.10 -0.68
C ILE A 8 5.56 13.86 0.48
N TYR A 9 4.90 15.00 0.22
CA TYR A 9 4.22 15.75 1.28
C TYR A 9 2.92 15.07 1.71
N MET A 10 2.23 14.39 0.78
CA MET A 10 1.07 13.56 1.09
C MET A 10 1.44 12.37 1.97
N ILE A 11 2.54 11.68 1.65
CA ILE A 11 3.07 10.60 2.49
C ILE A 11 3.47 11.13 3.86
N ALA A 12 4.19 12.25 3.92
CA ALA A 12 4.63 12.83 5.18
C ALA A 12 3.47 13.29 6.09
N ASP A 13 2.31 13.62 5.52
CA ASP A 13 1.10 13.96 6.29
C ASP A 13 0.37 12.70 6.77
N ALA A 14 0.24 11.68 5.92
CA ALA A 14 -0.35 10.39 6.29
C ALA A 14 0.42 9.66 7.41
N VAL A 15 1.74 9.86 7.49
CA VAL A 15 2.62 9.28 8.54
C VAL A 15 2.54 10.06 9.86
N ARG A 16 2.11 11.33 9.86
CA ARG A 16 2.18 12.21 11.05
C ARG A 16 1.18 11.86 12.16
N GLY A 17 0.17 11.05 11.90
CA GLY A 17 -0.94 10.79 12.83
C GLY A 17 -0.73 9.61 13.78
N GLU A 18 -0.03 8.56 13.37
CA GLU A 18 0.16 7.34 14.16
C GLU A 18 1.55 6.75 13.89
N PRO A 19 2.27 6.22 14.91
CA PRO A 19 3.50 5.48 14.69
C PRO A 19 3.23 4.28 13.78
N LEU A 20 3.82 4.30 12.58
CA LEU A 20 3.78 3.15 11.69
C LEU A 20 4.73 2.09 12.24
N ASP A 21 4.24 0.86 12.40
CA ASP A 21 5.12 -0.28 12.64
C ASP A 21 5.76 -0.68 11.32
N LEU A 22 6.94 -0.12 11.04
CA LEU A 22 7.73 -0.39 9.84
C LEU A 22 8.62 -1.65 10.02
N GLY A 23 8.49 -2.35 11.14
CA GLY A 23 9.42 -3.40 11.53
C GLY A 23 10.83 -2.86 11.85
N SER A 24 11.75 -3.75 12.23
CA SER A 24 13.16 -3.42 12.51
C SER A 24 14.05 -3.39 11.25
N LYS A 25 13.45 -3.34 10.06
CA LYS A 25 14.13 -3.52 8.77
C LYS A 25 14.55 -2.16 8.19
N THR A 26 15.67 -1.62 8.65
CA THR A 26 16.32 -0.47 8.01
C THR A 26 17.55 -0.91 7.23
N SER A 27 17.90 -0.17 6.18
CA SER A 27 19.21 -0.31 5.55
C SER A 27 20.35 0.06 6.52
N PRO A 28 21.61 -0.30 6.22
CA PRO A 28 22.75 0.01 7.10
C PRO A 28 22.94 1.52 7.39
N ASP A 29 22.51 2.39 6.47
CA ASP A 29 22.51 3.85 6.63
C ASP A 29 21.22 4.40 7.25
N GLY A 30 20.30 3.53 7.68
CA GLY A 30 19.07 3.90 8.40
C GLY A 30 17.91 4.30 7.49
N ALA A 31 18.00 4.05 6.18
CA ALA A 31 16.90 4.30 5.26
C ALA A 31 15.82 3.23 5.38
N VAL A 32 14.58 3.65 5.13
CA VAL A 32 13.41 2.76 4.98
C VAL A 32 12.89 2.92 3.56
N THR A 33 12.57 1.81 2.92
CA THR A 33 11.86 1.81 1.64
C THR A 33 10.38 1.63 1.92
N ILE A 34 9.54 2.48 1.32
CA ILE A 34 8.09 2.36 1.43
C ILE A 34 7.53 2.18 0.03
N VAL A 35 6.58 1.24 -0.12
CA VAL A 35 5.85 1.01 -1.36
C VAL A 35 4.36 1.18 -1.11
N PHE A 36 3.67 1.85 -2.02
CA PHE A 36 2.22 1.93 -2.06
C PHE A 36 1.73 1.24 -3.34
N SER A 37 0.67 0.45 -3.23
CA SER A 37 0.01 -0.18 -4.38
C SER A 37 -1.50 -0.15 -4.21
N ASP A 38 -2.21 0.10 -5.30
CA ASP A 38 -3.66 -0.03 -5.44
C ASP A 38 -4.00 -0.61 -6.82
N ILE A 39 -5.27 -0.94 -7.05
CA ILE A 39 -5.74 -1.38 -8.36
C ILE A 39 -6.18 -0.14 -9.15
N GLU A 40 -5.50 0.13 -10.26
CA GLU A 40 -5.91 1.20 -11.17
C GLU A 40 -7.34 0.96 -11.69
N GLY A 41 -8.18 1.99 -11.62
CA GLY A 41 -9.58 1.91 -12.06
C GLY A 41 -10.47 1.02 -11.20
N SER A 42 -10.12 0.79 -9.92
CA SER A 42 -10.87 -0.08 -9.00
C SER A 42 -12.35 0.28 -8.87
N THR A 43 -12.70 1.57 -8.86
CA THR A 43 -14.10 2.03 -8.86
C THR A 43 -14.87 1.56 -10.10
N GLU A 44 -14.32 1.79 -11.30
CA GLU A 44 -14.96 1.38 -12.55
C GLU A 44 -15.04 -0.16 -12.65
N MET A 45 -14.02 -0.86 -12.15
CA MET A 45 -14.01 -2.31 -12.12
C MET A 45 -15.07 -2.87 -11.16
N MET A 46 -15.22 -2.28 -9.98
CA MET A 46 -16.27 -2.63 -9.02
C MET A 46 -17.66 -2.44 -9.65
N GLU A 47 -17.91 -1.30 -10.30
CA GLU A 47 -19.19 -1.02 -10.95
C GLU A 47 -19.49 -2.02 -12.07
N ARG A 48 -18.48 -2.40 -12.87
CA ARG A 48 -18.63 -3.33 -13.99
C ARG A 48 -18.83 -4.78 -13.55
N LEU A 49 -18.10 -5.23 -12.53
CA LEU A 49 -18.15 -6.62 -12.06
C LEU A 49 -19.27 -6.88 -11.05
N GLY A 50 -19.69 -5.82 -10.34
CA GLY A 50 -20.55 -5.93 -9.17
C GLY A 50 -19.82 -6.50 -7.96
N GLU A 51 -20.41 -6.30 -6.79
CA GLU A 51 -19.77 -6.53 -5.48
C GLU A 51 -19.19 -7.94 -5.31
N ARG A 52 -19.94 -8.99 -5.64
CA ARG A 52 -19.49 -10.38 -5.44
C ARG A 52 -18.20 -10.70 -6.21
N GLN A 53 -18.15 -10.34 -7.48
CA GLN A 53 -16.99 -10.63 -8.35
C GLN A 53 -15.82 -9.70 -8.00
N TRP A 54 -16.11 -8.46 -7.63
CA TRP A 54 -15.08 -7.55 -7.12
C TRP A 54 -14.42 -8.08 -5.84
N MET A 55 -15.19 -8.67 -4.92
CA MET A 55 -14.64 -9.30 -3.71
C MET A 55 -13.74 -10.50 -4.01
N GLU A 56 -13.98 -11.23 -5.11
CA GLU A 56 -13.08 -12.30 -5.58
C GLU A 56 -11.75 -11.71 -6.06
N VAL A 57 -11.80 -10.63 -6.87
CA VAL A 57 -10.60 -9.90 -7.31
C VAL A 57 -9.80 -9.36 -6.13
N LEU A 58 -10.46 -8.77 -5.13
CA LEU A 58 -9.80 -8.26 -3.93
C LEU A 58 -9.11 -9.38 -3.13
N ARG A 59 -9.72 -10.56 -3.02
CA ARG A 59 -9.10 -11.70 -2.35
C ARG A 59 -7.86 -12.19 -3.08
N ASP A 60 -7.91 -12.28 -4.40
CA ASP A 60 -6.77 -12.70 -5.21
C ASP A 60 -5.65 -11.66 -5.15
N HIS A 61 -5.99 -10.37 -5.15
CA HIS A 61 -5.03 -9.28 -4.99
C HIS A 61 -4.35 -9.29 -3.62
N ASP A 62 -5.11 -9.41 -2.53
CA ASP A 62 -4.55 -9.51 -1.17
C ASP A 62 -3.62 -10.72 -1.02
N ALA A 63 -4.01 -11.88 -1.56
CA ALA A 63 -3.17 -13.08 -1.55
C ALA A 63 -1.85 -12.88 -2.31
N LEU A 64 -1.91 -12.24 -3.49
CA LEU A 64 -0.71 -11.93 -4.29
C LEU A 64 0.23 -10.98 -3.56
N ILE A 65 -0.28 -9.87 -3.03
CA ILE A 65 0.53 -8.88 -2.30
C ILE A 65 1.19 -9.54 -1.09
N ARG A 66 0.44 -10.30 -0.28
CA ARG A 66 0.99 -11.02 0.88
C ARG A 66 2.09 -12.00 0.49
N GLY A 67 1.89 -12.77 -0.58
CA GLY A 67 2.89 -13.71 -1.09
C GLY A 67 4.18 -13.01 -1.53
N VAL A 68 4.06 -11.92 -2.30
CA VAL A 68 5.21 -11.15 -2.77
C VAL A 68 5.98 -10.52 -1.61
N VAL A 69 5.27 -9.86 -0.69
CA VAL A 69 5.88 -9.21 0.48
C VAL A 69 6.62 -10.23 1.34
N GLN A 70 5.99 -11.36 1.64
CA GLN A 70 6.61 -12.43 2.42
C GLN A 70 7.87 -12.99 1.73
N SER A 71 7.83 -13.19 0.41
CA SER A 71 8.97 -13.72 -0.35
C SER A 71 10.20 -12.79 -0.39
N HIS A 72 10.02 -11.51 -0.07
CA HIS A 72 11.08 -10.50 -0.04
C HIS A 72 11.41 -10.03 1.39
N ASP A 73 10.97 -10.75 2.42
CA ASP A 73 11.15 -10.38 3.84
C ASP A 73 10.63 -8.97 4.20
N GLY A 74 9.63 -8.48 3.46
CA GLY A 74 8.97 -7.20 3.70
C GLY A 74 7.82 -7.32 4.71
N THR A 75 7.22 -6.18 5.02
CA THR A 75 6.12 -6.02 5.98
C THR A 75 4.96 -5.27 5.34
N ILE A 76 3.73 -5.76 5.52
CA ILE A 76 2.53 -4.98 5.22
C ILE A 76 2.28 -4.07 6.41
N VAL A 77 2.49 -2.77 6.22
CA VAL A 77 2.29 -1.74 7.24
C VAL A 77 0.80 -1.43 7.41
N LYS A 78 0.07 -1.34 6.29
CA LYS A 78 -1.36 -1.04 6.28
C LYS A 78 -2.04 -1.58 5.01
N SER A 79 -3.31 -1.92 5.13
CA SER A 79 -4.18 -2.27 4.00
C SER A 79 -5.57 -1.63 4.17
N GLN A 80 -6.13 -1.07 3.11
CA GLN A 80 -7.49 -0.52 3.09
C GLN A 80 -8.08 -0.63 1.67
N GLY A 81 -9.20 -1.33 1.53
CA GLY A 81 -9.78 -1.61 0.21
C GLY A 81 -8.83 -2.47 -0.64
N ASP A 82 -8.52 -2.00 -1.83
CA ASP A 82 -7.49 -2.51 -2.73
C ASP A 82 -6.09 -1.91 -2.47
N GLY A 83 -5.99 -0.90 -1.60
CA GLY A 83 -4.75 -0.19 -1.31
C GLY A 83 -3.89 -0.87 -0.23
N PHE A 84 -2.58 -0.91 -0.47
CA PHE A 84 -1.55 -1.42 0.44
C PHE A 84 -0.43 -0.40 0.66
N MET A 85 0.11 -0.40 1.88
CA MET A 85 1.37 0.24 2.24
C MET A 85 2.33 -0.83 2.77
N LEU A 86 3.52 -0.88 2.20
CA LEU A 86 4.53 -1.92 2.43
C LEU A 86 5.85 -1.28 2.88
N ALA A 87 6.66 -2.03 3.62
CA ALA A 87 8.01 -1.68 4.06
C ALA A 87 8.99 -2.85 3.92
#